data_AF-A0A7W0GMH0-F1
#
_entry.id   AF-A0A7W0GMH0-F1
#
_cell.length_a   1.000
_cell.length_b   1.000
_cell.length_c   1.000
_cell.angle_alpha   90.00
_cell.angle_beta   90.00
_cell.angle_gamma   90.00
#
_symmetry.space_group_name_H-M   'P 1'
#
loop_
_entity.id
_entity.type
_entity.pdbx_description
1 polymer ?
#
loop_
_entity_poly.entity_id
_entity_poly.type
_entity_poly.pdbx_seq_one_letter_code
_entity_poly.pdbx_strand_id
1 'polypeptide(L)' 'MLRGYESDITRFLRELKQKNPGIERGQREGRAIFWDKDIDPHLYKRYEESDVPQPAYVYGSNMLAGEVK' A
#
# COMPACT_ATOMS: atom_id res chain seq x y z
N MET A 1 19.93 1.73 36.99
CA MET A 1 18.94 1.32 35.98
C MET A 1 18.43 2.57 35.28
N LEU A 2 18.63 2.71 33.97
CA LEU A 2 17.97 3.76 33.20
C LEU A 2 16.47 3.47 33.21
N ARG A 3 15.69 4.24 33.98
CA ARG A 3 14.26 4.35 33.71
C ARG A 3 14.13 5.14 32.42
N GLY A 4 14.01 4.42 31.31
CA GLY A 4 13.75 5.03 30.01
C GLY A 4 12.45 5.82 30.08
N TYR A 5 12.49 7.05 29.56
CA TYR A 5 11.27 7.83 29.37
C TYR A 5 10.34 7.06 28.40
N GLU A 6 9.11 6.81 28.85
CA GLU A 6 8.03 6.30 28.01
C GLU A 6 7.11 7.49 27.70
N SER A 7 6.81 7.71 26.42
CA SER A 7 5.87 8.76 26.04
C SER A 7 4.46 8.44 26.53
N ASP A 8 3.65 9.48 26.77
CA ASP A 8 2.27 9.31 27.23
C ASP A 8 1.43 8.48 26.25
N ILE A 9 1.72 8.59 24.95
CA ILE A 9 1.07 7.82 23.89
C ILE A 9 1.39 6.33 24.04
N THR A 10 2.64 5.97 24.29
CA THR A 10 3.04 4.56 24.44
C THR A 10 2.37 3.94 25.68
N ARG A 11 2.32 4.69 26.80
CA ARG A 11 1.59 4.27 28.00
C ARG A 11 0.10 4.07 27.71
N PHE A 12 -0.53 5.03 27.03
CA PHE A 12 -1.94 4.93 26.63
C PHE A 12 -2.23 3.71 25.75
N LEU A 13 -1.42 3.47 24.71
CA LEU A 13 -1.60 2.33 23.81
C LEU A 13 -1.45 1.00 24.55
N ARG A 14 -0.51 0.93 25.51
CA ARG A 14 -0.31 -0.25 26.36
C ARG A 14 -1.53 -0.53 27.23
N GLU A 15 -2.07 0.49 27.89
CA GLU A 15 -3.29 0.36 28.71
C GLU A 15 -4.51 -0.02 27.86
N LEU A 16 -4.65 0.57 26.66
CA LEU A 16 -5.75 0.25 25.73
C LEU A 16 -5.73 -1.23 25.32
N LYS A 17 -4.56 -1.76 24.96
CA LYS A 17 -4.41 -3.17 24.56
C LYS A 17 -4.63 -4.13 25.73
N GLN A 18 -4.25 -3.75 26.95
CA GLN A 18 -4.51 -4.54 28.15
C GLN A 18 -6.01 -4.62 28.46
N LYS A 19 -6.74 -3.50 28.34
CA LYS A 19 -8.19 -3.46 28.54
C LYS A 19 -8.94 -4.25 27.46
N ASN A 20 -8.42 -4.27 26.23
CA ASN A 20 -9.07 -4.87 25.07
C ASN A 20 -8.15 -5.86 24.34
N PRO A 21 -7.97 -7.09 24.86
CA PRO A 21 -7.05 -8.08 24.27
C PRO A 21 -7.44 -8.52 22.84
N GLY A 22 -8.69 -8.30 22.42
CA GLY A 22 -9.16 -8.61 21.06
C GLY A 22 -8.66 -7.67 19.97
N ILE A 23 -8.11 -6.49 20.30
CA ILE A 23 -7.68 -5.49 19.32
C ILE A 23 -6.60 -6.04 18.38
N GLU A 24 -5.63 -6.79 18.89
CA GLU A 24 -4.55 -7.36 18.07
C GLU A 24 -5.05 -8.40 17.06
N ARG A 25 -6.12 -9.12 17.41
CA ARG A 25 -6.78 -10.04 16.47
C ARG A 25 -7.52 -9.25 15.40
N GLY A 26 -8.35 -8.28 15.79
CA GLY A 26 -9.09 -7.44 14.85
C GLY A 26 -8.19 -6.62 13.92
N GLN A 27 -7.03 -6.16 14.40
CA GLN A 27 -6.03 -5.50 13.55
C GLN A 27 -5.45 -6.44 12.49
N ARG A 28 -5.16 -7.70 12.85
CA ARG A 28 -4.67 -8.70 11.90
C ARG A 28 -5.74 -9.03 10.86
N GLU A 29 -6.97 -9.26 11.30
CA GLU A 29 -8.12 -9.51 10.41
C GLU A 29 -8.37 -8.32 9.48
N GLY A 30 -8.41 -7.09 10.01
CA GLY A 30 -8.59 -5.88 9.22
C GLY A 30 -7.48 -5.64 8.19
N ARG A 31 -6.23 -5.99 8.53
CA ARG A 31 -5.12 -6.01 7.55
C ARG A 31 -5.26 -7.15 6.55
N ALA A 32 -5.76 -8.33 6.91
CA ALA A 32 -5.93 -9.42 5.95
C ALA A 32 -6.98 -9.08 4.87
N ILE A 33 -8.09 -8.41 5.23
CA ILE A 33 -9.21 -8.13 4.31
C ILE A 33 -8.79 -7.51 2.97
N PHE A 34 -7.89 -6.52 2.99
CA PHE A 34 -7.51 -5.80 1.79
C PHE A 34 -6.19 -6.25 1.17
N TRP A 35 -5.40 -7.03 1.92
CA TRP A 35 -4.04 -7.40 1.53
C TRP A 35 -3.94 -8.86 1.10
N ASP A 36 -4.85 -9.74 1.53
CA ASP A 36 -4.94 -11.11 1.04
C ASP A 36 -5.73 -11.14 -0.28
N LYS A 37 -5.03 -10.83 -1.38
CA LYS A 37 -5.59 -10.85 -2.73
C LYS A 37 -5.07 -12.08 -3.45
N ASP A 38 -5.98 -12.98 -3.82
CA ASP A 38 -5.66 -14.04 -4.77
C ASP A 38 -5.54 -13.42 -6.17
N ILE A 39 -4.32 -13.41 -6.71
CA ILE A 39 -4.00 -12.84 -8.02
C ILE A 39 -3.63 -14.00 -8.93
N ASP A 40 -4.40 -14.22 -10.00
CA ASP A 40 -4.03 -15.16 -11.06
C ASP A 40 -2.74 -14.67 -11.75
N PRO A 41 -1.62 -15.41 -11.65
CA PRO A 41 -0.35 -15.02 -12.24
C PRO A 41 -0.41 -14.86 -13.76
N HIS A 42 -1.25 -15.65 -14.45
CA HIS A 42 -1.42 -15.57 -15.90
C HIS A 42 -2.17 -14.30 -16.29
N LEU A 43 -3.17 -13.89 -15.51
CA LEU A 43 -3.88 -12.65 -15.74
C LEU A 43 -2.99 -11.43 -15.45
N TYR A 44 -2.25 -11.46 -14.34
CA TYR A 44 -1.30 -10.41 -13.98
C TYR A 44 -0.25 -10.17 -15.08
N LYS A 45 0.35 -11.26 -15.59
CA LYS A 45 1.30 -11.18 -16.70
C LYS A 45 0.68 -10.57 -17.96
N ARG A 46 -0.56 -10.95 -18.30
CA ARG A 46 -1.25 -10.36 -19.46
C ARG A 46 -1.55 -8.88 -19.28
N TYR A 47 -1.84 -8.42 -18.05
CA TYR A 47 -2.01 -6.99 -17.79
C TYR A 47 -0.70 -6.22 -18.00
N GLU A 48 0.43 -6.74 -17.51
CA GLU A 48 1.75 -6.13 -17.76
C GLU A 48 2.08 -6.09 -19.27
N GLU A 49 1.77 -7.15 -20.01
CA GLU A 49 2.00 -7.22 -21.46
C GLU A 49 1.04 -6.33 -22.27
N SER A 50 -0.11 -5.96 -21.71
CA SER A 50 -1.12 -5.12 -22.38
C SER A 50 -0.96 -3.64 -22.09
N ASP A 51 0.04 -3.24 -21.30
CA ASP A 51 0.23 -1.84 -20.91
C ASP A 51 0.58 -0.97 -22.13
N VAL A 52 -0.11 0.17 -22.25
CA VAL A 52 0.11 1.12 -23.35
C VAL A 52 0.87 2.32 -22.80
N PRO A 53 2.08 2.64 -23.31
CA PRO A 53 2.84 3.78 -22.84
C PRO A 53 2.03 5.06 -22.96
N GLN A 54 1.73 5.69 -21.84
CA GLN A 54 1.04 6.97 -21.84
C GLN A 54 2.04 8.12 -22.05
N PRO A 55 1.75 9.08 -22.94
CA PRO A 55 2.61 10.24 -23.12
C PRO A 55 2.61 11.11 -21.86
N ALA A 56 3.73 11.79 -21.60
CA ALA A 56 3.87 12.68 -20.43
C ALA A 56 2.84 13.81 -20.37
N TYR A 57 2.22 14.15 -21.50
CA TYR A 57 1.16 15.14 -21.58
C TYR A 57 0.04 14.65 -22.51
N VAL A 58 -1.08 14.24 -21.90
CA VAL A 58 -2.25 13.60 -22.57
C VAL A 58 -2.94 14.53 -23.59
N TYR A 59 -2.80 15.85 -23.42
CA TYR A 59 -3.41 16.86 -24.29
C TYR A 59 -2.40 17.57 -25.19
N GLY A 60 -1.16 17.09 -25.22
CA GLY A 60 -0.14 17.61 -26.13
C GLY A 60 -0.43 17.09 -27.51
N SER A 61 -0.77 17.99 -28.44
CA SER A 61 -0.73 17.67 -29.86
C SER A 61 0.64 17.06 -30.18
N ASN A 62 0.62 15.90 -30.85
CA ASN A 62 1.78 15.10 -31.22
C ASN A 62 2.71 15.86 -32.18
N MET A 63 3.40 16.90 -31.70
CA MET A 63 4.20 17.82 -32.50
C MET A 63 5.70 17.73 -32.23
N LEU A 64 6.17 16.76 -31.44
CA LEU A 64 7.61 16.62 -31.13
C LEU A 64 8.14 15.18 -31.21
N ALA A 65 7.43 14.27 -31.88
CA ALA A 65 8.01 12.98 -32.28
C ALA A 65 8.55 13.14 -33.70
N GLY A 66 9.85 13.49 -33.78
CA GLY A 66 10.55 13.78 -35.01
C GLY A 66 10.38 12.70 -36.08
N GLU A 67 10.10 13.17 -37.30
CA GLU A 67 10.52 12.52 -38.52
C GLU A 67 12.03 12.26 -38.42
N VAL A 68 12.39 11.01 -38.18
CA VAL A 68 13.63 10.46 -38.73
C VAL A 68 13.23 9.75 -40.01
N LYS A 69 13.19 10.51 -41.11
CA LYS A 69 13.43 10.00 -42.44
C LYS A 69 14.07 11.08 -43.30
#